data_AF-A0A067MZH7-F1
#
_entry.id   AF-A0A067MZH7-F1
#
_cell.length_a   1.000
_cell.length_b   1.000
_cell.length_c   1.000
_cell.angle_alpha   90.00
_cell.angle_beta   90.00
_cell.angle_gamma   90.00
#
_symmetry.space_group_name_H-M   'P 1'
#
loop_
_entity.id
_entity.type
_entity.pdbx_description
1 polymer ?
#
loop_
_entity_poly.entity_id
_entity_poly.type
_entity_poly.pdbx_seq_one_letter_code
_entity_poly.pdbx_strand_id
1 'polypeptide(L)'
;MPSSELMESGSSLQDSVKKPREFSTDTPVDGDHRASLLGSTQSMELTTSTDDVAGQNLSLLRRRLNELTPFYRLPTEIISMIFLLLGDLNLNEPLLNHLAITSVSYLWRKVALQIPQLWTRICSIYPAKFLDTCLVRSGRSPLIIKSDVAAHESYSLSQFIKKVSSQMWRWHTCTLQDMGAKSSANWLSA
;
A
#
# COMPACT_ATOMS: atom_id res chain seq x y z
N MET A 1 -50.68 -37.00 11.00
CA MET A 1 -50.32 -38.40 10.70
C MET A 1 -51.31 -38.91 9.66
N PRO A 2 -50.90 -39.64 8.60
CA PRO A 2 -49.81 -40.64 8.43
C PRO A 2 -48.51 -40.01 7.85
N SER A 3 -47.28 -40.52 7.93
CA SER A 3 -46.61 -41.84 7.96
C SER A 3 -46.11 -42.36 6.59
N SER A 4 -44.79 -42.61 6.56
CA SER A 4 -43.98 -43.51 5.70
C SER A 4 -43.51 -42.97 4.32
N GLU A 5 -42.34 -43.26 3.74
CA GLU A 5 -40.98 -43.78 4.10
C GLU A 5 -40.20 -43.90 2.76
N LEU A 6 -38.87 -44.14 2.82
CA LEU A 6 -37.88 -44.49 1.74
C LEU A 6 -37.09 -43.30 1.15
N MET A 7 -35.80 -43.12 1.49
CA MET A 7 -34.56 -43.85 1.10
C MET A 7 -33.99 -43.45 -0.27
N GLU A 8 -32.81 -42.82 -0.25
CA GLU A 8 -31.58 -43.16 -1.03
C GLU A 8 -30.52 -42.07 -0.74
N SER A 9 -29.44 -42.35 -0.01
CA SER A 9 -28.16 -42.92 -0.47
C SER A 9 -27.34 -41.98 -1.36
N GLY A 10 -26.24 -41.45 -0.80
CA GLY A 10 -25.27 -40.61 -1.51
C GLY A 10 -23.99 -40.34 -0.69
N SER A 11 -23.15 -41.38 -0.60
CA SER A 11 -21.67 -41.37 -0.46
C SER A 11 -20.97 -40.12 -1.03
N SER A 12 -19.76 -39.67 -0.66
CA SER A 12 -18.65 -40.19 0.14
C SER A 12 -17.52 -39.14 0.17
N LEU A 13 -16.51 -39.38 1.01
CA LEU A 13 -15.11 -38.92 0.95
C LEU A 13 -14.78 -37.52 1.48
N GLN A 14 -14.54 -37.49 2.80
CA GLN A 14 -13.61 -36.56 3.43
C GLN A 14 -12.18 -37.00 3.13
N ASP A 15 -11.40 -36.06 2.60
CA ASP A 15 -10.01 -36.27 2.22
C ASP A 15 -9.02 -35.93 3.33
N SER A 16 -7.89 -36.63 3.24
CA SER A 16 -6.98 -37.00 4.31
C SER A 16 -6.13 -35.87 4.91
N VAL A 17 -6.08 -35.88 6.25
CA VAL A 17 -5.07 -35.22 7.09
C VAL A 17 -3.72 -35.90 6.89
N LYS A 18 -2.75 -35.21 6.26
CA LYS A 18 -1.35 -35.66 6.18
C LYS A 18 -0.57 -35.22 7.41
N LYS A 19 -0.09 -36.22 8.16
CA LYS A 19 0.82 -36.13 9.32
C LYS A 19 2.28 -35.95 8.85
N PRO A 20 3.13 -35.12 9.50
CA PRO A 20 4.54 -34.99 9.15
C PRO A 20 5.38 -36.17 9.65
N ARG A 21 6.32 -36.64 8.82
CA ARG A 21 7.35 -37.63 9.16
C ARG A 21 8.49 -36.96 9.91
N GLU A 22 8.75 -37.44 11.12
CA GLU A 22 9.98 -37.21 11.88
C GLU A 22 11.13 -38.02 11.25
N PHE A 23 12.28 -37.39 11.07
CA PHE A 23 13.53 -38.05 10.66
C PHE A 23 14.51 -37.92 11.82
N SER A 24 14.85 -39.06 12.42
CA SER A 24 15.80 -39.19 13.51
C SER A 24 17.05 -39.90 12.97
N THR A 25 18.24 -39.40 13.30
CA THR A 25 19.52 -40.11 13.12
C THR A 25 20.41 -39.84 14.30
N ASP A 26 20.63 -40.87 15.13
CA ASP A 26 21.66 -40.97 16.16
C ASP A 26 22.90 -41.68 15.55
N THR A 27 24.05 -41.00 15.48
CA THR A 27 25.31 -41.22 16.24
C THR A 27 26.27 -42.32 15.70
N PRO A 28 27.50 -42.50 16.23
CA PRO A 28 28.76 -41.87 15.76
C PRO A 28 29.90 -42.91 15.50
N VAL A 29 31.14 -42.47 15.19
CA VAL A 29 32.45 -43.00 15.66
C VAL A 29 33.60 -42.88 14.63
N ASP A 30 34.69 -42.27 15.12
CA ASP A 30 36.14 -42.30 14.83
C ASP A 30 36.77 -42.03 13.45
N GLY A 31 37.88 -41.27 13.52
CA GLY A 31 38.89 -41.21 12.46
C GLY A 31 39.80 -39.99 12.54
N ASP A 32 40.59 -39.88 13.60
CA ASP A 32 41.59 -38.83 13.85
C ASP A 32 42.86 -39.02 13.00
N HIS A 33 43.16 -38.14 12.03
CA HIS A 33 44.51 -37.99 11.46
C HIS A 33 44.83 -36.54 11.02
N ARG A 34 45.70 -35.94 11.83
CA ARG A 34 46.58 -34.78 11.64
C ARG A 34 46.98 -34.45 10.18
N ALA A 35 46.82 -33.18 9.79
CA ALA A 35 47.86 -32.40 9.10
C ALA A 35 47.45 -30.92 9.02
N SER A 36 47.98 -30.10 9.94
CA SER A 36 48.12 -28.66 9.74
C SER A 36 49.06 -28.40 8.57
N LEU A 37 48.67 -27.54 7.62
CA LEU A 37 49.55 -26.56 6.95
C LEU A 37 48.74 -25.71 5.95
N LEU A 38 48.76 -24.39 6.23
CA LEU A 38 48.76 -23.25 5.31
C LEU A 38 47.59 -23.06 4.34
N GLY A 39 46.81 -22.02 4.61
CA GLY A 39 46.04 -21.32 3.60
C GLY A 39 44.79 -20.67 4.17
N SER A 40 44.97 -19.62 4.98
CA SER A 40 43.90 -18.67 5.29
C SER A 40 43.43 -18.03 3.97
N THR A 41 42.52 -18.70 3.27
CA THR A 41 41.61 -18.05 2.35
C THR A 41 40.60 -17.32 3.23
N GLN A 42 40.93 -16.07 3.52
CA GLN A 42 39.97 -15.08 3.98
C GLN A 42 38.96 -14.89 2.84
N SER A 43 37.99 -15.80 2.75
CA SER A 43 36.78 -15.64 1.96
C SER A 43 35.96 -14.54 2.63
N MET A 44 36.30 -13.31 2.28
CA MET A 44 35.55 -12.13 2.60
C MET A 44 34.21 -12.27 1.84
N GLU A 45 33.17 -12.63 2.59
CA GLU A 45 31.79 -12.70 2.12
C GLU A 45 31.44 -11.42 1.36
N LEU A 46 31.27 -11.56 0.04
CA LEU A 46 30.66 -10.54 -0.82
C LEU A 46 29.39 -11.15 -1.42
N THR A 47 28.41 -11.46 -0.56
CA THR A 47 27.06 -11.88 -0.97
C THR A 47 26.11 -10.69 -1.16
N THR A 48 26.60 -9.45 -1.06
CA THR A 48 25.83 -8.25 -1.38
C THR A 48 25.87 -7.98 -2.88
N SER A 49 25.12 -8.72 -3.72
CA SER A 49 25.00 -8.24 -5.12
C SER A 49 23.94 -8.87 -6.02
N THR A 50 23.65 -10.16 -5.93
CA THR A 50 22.93 -10.84 -7.03
C THR A 50 21.46 -10.47 -7.11
N ASP A 51 20.77 -10.36 -5.97
CA ASP A 51 19.33 -10.09 -5.94
C ASP A 51 19.01 -8.63 -6.29
N ASP A 52 19.91 -7.71 -5.93
CA ASP A 52 19.78 -6.28 -6.25
C ASP A 52 19.97 -6.04 -7.76
N VAL A 53 20.96 -6.70 -8.37
CA VAL A 53 21.19 -6.63 -9.83
C VAL A 53 20.01 -7.19 -10.63
N ALA A 54 19.41 -8.31 -10.18
CA ALA A 54 18.22 -8.88 -10.82
C ALA A 54 17.01 -7.92 -10.74
N GLY A 55 16.78 -7.30 -9.57
CA GLY A 55 15.71 -6.31 -9.37
C GLY A 55 15.87 -5.07 -10.26
N GLN A 56 17.09 -4.56 -10.37
CA GLN A 56 17.40 -3.41 -11.22
C GLN A 56 17.13 -3.72 -12.70
N ASN A 57 17.56 -4.87 -13.20
CA ASN A 57 17.32 -5.28 -14.59
C ASN A 57 15.82 -5.42 -14.91
N LEU A 58 15.04 -6.01 -14.01
CA LEU A 58 13.58 -6.12 -14.18
C LEU A 58 12.90 -4.75 -14.22
N SER A 59 13.34 -3.81 -13.38
CA SER A 59 12.80 -2.45 -13.37
C SER A 59 13.08 -1.69 -14.68
N LEU A 60 14.28 -1.87 -15.25
CA LEU A 60 14.66 -1.28 -16.53
C LEU A 60 13.88 -1.88 -17.70
N LEU A 61 13.69 -3.20 -17.72
CA LEU A 61 12.88 -3.87 -18.73
C LEU A 61 11.43 -3.40 -18.69
N ARG A 62 10.82 -3.36 -17.50
CA ARG A 62 9.46 -2.83 -17.32
C ARG A 62 9.35 -1.39 -17.81
N ARG A 63 10.34 -0.55 -17.54
CA ARG A 63 10.37 0.84 -18.02
C ARG A 63 10.39 0.91 -19.56
N ARG A 64 11.24 0.11 -20.22
CA ARG A 64 11.30 0.07 -21.69
C ARG A 64 10.00 -0.43 -22.32
N LEU A 65 9.40 -1.48 -21.75
CA LEU A 65 8.11 -2.00 -22.23
C LEU A 65 7.00 -0.97 -22.07
N ASN A 66 6.99 -0.27 -20.94
CA ASN A 66 6.04 0.79 -20.65
C ASN A 66 6.13 1.94 -21.68
N GLU A 67 7.33 2.33 -22.11
CA GLU A 67 7.55 3.33 -23.16
C GLU A 67 6.93 2.96 -24.52
N LEU A 68 6.69 1.66 -24.78
CA LEU A 68 6.01 1.19 -25.99
C LEU A 68 4.48 1.26 -25.90
N THR A 69 3.92 1.40 -24.70
CA THR A 69 2.47 1.42 -24.52
C THR A 69 1.87 2.76 -24.99
N PRO A 70 0.65 2.78 -25.55
CA PRO A 70 0.01 4.01 -26.03
C PRO A 70 -0.10 5.11 -24.97
N PHE A 71 -0.31 4.71 -23.71
CA PHE A 71 -0.44 5.65 -22.59
C PHE A 71 0.82 6.51 -22.40
N TYR A 72 2.01 5.96 -22.65
CA TYR A 72 3.28 6.67 -22.44
C TYR A 72 3.61 7.65 -23.56
N ARG A 73 2.81 7.66 -24.63
CA ARG A 73 2.88 8.64 -25.71
C ARG A 73 1.99 9.86 -25.45
N LEU A 74 1.19 9.83 -24.38
CA LEU A 74 0.36 10.96 -24.02
C LEU A 74 1.24 12.12 -23.52
N PRO A 75 0.93 13.36 -23.91
CA PRO A 75 1.53 14.54 -23.30
C PRO A 75 1.31 14.55 -21.79
N THR A 76 2.29 15.07 -21.05
CA THR A 76 2.24 15.12 -19.57
C THR A 76 1.05 15.90 -19.05
N GLU A 77 0.54 16.86 -19.82
CA GLU A 77 -0.65 17.65 -19.54
C GLU A 77 -1.90 16.76 -19.45
N ILE A 78 -2.06 15.84 -20.40
CA ILE A 78 -3.21 14.92 -20.45
C ILE A 78 -3.15 13.94 -19.28
N ILE A 79 -1.96 13.40 -18.99
CA ILE A 79 -1.74 12.53 -17.82
C ILE A 79 -2.08 13.29 -16.53
N SER A 80 -1.67 14.55 -16.44
CA SER A 80 -1.95 15.41 -15.27
C SER A 80 -3.44 15.63 -15.08
N MET A 81 -4.18 15.91 -16.17
CA MET A 81 -5.64 16.04 -16.12
C MET A 81 -6.32 14.75 -15.63
N ILE A 82 -5.88 13.59 -16.12
CA ILE A 82 -6.40 12.29 -15.66
C ILE A 82 -6.18 12.10 -14.16
N PHE A 83 -5.00 12.46 -13.64
CA PHE A 83 -4.71 12.31 -12.21
C PHE A 83 -5.55 13.23 -11.34
N LEU A 84 -5.79 14.47 -11.79
CA LEU A 84 -6.68 15.40 -11.08
C LEU A 84 -8.11 14.87 -11.05
N LEU A 85 -8.62 14.40 -12.19
CA LEU A 85 -9.94 13.78 -12.27
C LEU A 85 -10.05 12.55 -11.34
N LEU A 86 -9.04 11.69 -11.31
CA LEU A 86 -9.04 10.51 -10.43
C LEU A 86 -9.01 10.91 -8.95
N GLY A 87 -8.29 11.98 -8.59
CA GLY A 87 -8.27 12.53 -7.24
C GLY A 87 -9.61 13.13 -6.81
N ASP A 88 -10.41 13.63 -7.76
CA ASP A 88 -11.73 14.21 -7.51
C ASP A 88 -12.84 13.15 -7.41
N LEU A 89 -12.75 12.06 -8.16
CA LEU A 89 -13.77 11.00 -8.19
C LEU A 89 -13.82 10.16 -6.90
N ASN A 90 -12.67 9.87 -6.29
CA ASN A 90 -12.58 9.00 -5.12
C ASN A 90 -12.42 9.78 -3.81
N LEU A 91 -13.46 10.52 -3.43
CA LEU A 91 -13.47 11.41 -2.26
C LEU A 91 -13.29 10.72 -0.90
N ASN A 92 -13.52 9.41 -0.84
CA ASN A 92 -13.59 8.64 0.41
C ASN A 92 -12.23 8.08 0.85
N GLU A 93 -11.32 7.82 -0.09
CA GLU A 93 -10.04 7.13 0.15
C GLU A 93 -8.86 7.89 -0.47
N PRO A 94 -8.64 9.17 -0.11
CA PRO A 94 -7.70 10.01 -0.84
C PRO A 94 -6.23 9.56 -0.67
N LEU A 95 -5.88 8.88 0.44
CA LEU A 95 -4.55 8.29 0.63
C LEU A 95 -4.26 7.19 -0.39
N LEU A 96 -5.22 6.27 -0.59
CA LEU A 96 -5.07 5.17 -1.53
C LEU A 96 -4.91 5.69 -2.95
N ASN A 97 -5.63 6.75 -3.33
CA ASN A 97 -5.48 7.35 -4.66
C ASN A 97 -4.05 7.87 -4.89
N HIS A 98 -3.47 8.57 -3.91
CA HIS A 98 -2.10 9.07 -4.03
C HIS A 98 -1.08 7.95 -4.19
N LEU A 99 -1.18 6.93 -3.34
CA LEU A 99 -0.27 5.78 -3.37
C LEU A 99 -0.47 4.95 -4.64
N ALA A 100 -1.71 4.74 -5.08
CA ALA A 100 -2.02 4.07 -6.33
C ALA A 100 -1.40 4.81 -7.52
N ILE A 101 -1.67 6.11 -7.69
CA ILE A 101 -1.11 6.90 -8.80
C ILE A 101 0.42 6.86 -8.80
N THR A 102 1.05 7.03 -7.64
CA THR A 102 2.51 7.08 -7.54
C THR A 102 3.21 5.71 -7.55
N SER A 103 2.47 4.60 -7.50
CA SER A 103 3.02 3.24 -7.51
C SER A 103 2.96 2.56 -8.88
N VAL A 104 2.10 3.01 -9.81
CA VAL A 104 1.92 2.38 -11.13
C VAL A 104 3.23 2.29 -11.92
N SER A 105 3.93 3.41 -12.05
CA SER A 105 5.15 3.46 -12.86
C SER A 105 6.05 4.65 -12.53
N TYR A 106 7.26 4.62 -13.09
CA TYR A 106 8.20 5.74 -13.00
C TYR A 106 7.62 7.02 -13.62
N LEU A 107 6.99 6.95 -14.80
CA LEU A 107 6.39 8.12 -15.46
C LEU A 107 5.25 8.70 -14.63
N TRP A 108 4.34 7.84 -14.16
CA TRP A 108 3.19 8.27 -13.35
C TRP A 108 3.65 8.96 -12.07
N ARG A 109 4.63 8.36 -11.37
CA ARG A 109 5.24 8.98 -10.20
C ARG A 109 5.87 10.33 -10.55
N LYS A 110 6.68 10.39 -11.61
CA LYS A 110 7.35 11.63 -12.03
C LYS A 110 6.35 12.75 -12.30
N VAL A 111 5.28 12.45 -13.03
CA VAL A 111 4.22 13.42 -13.36
C VAL A 111 3.43 13.79 -12.10
N ALA A 112 2.95 12.84 -11.31
CA ALA A 112 2.17 13.11 -10.10
C ALA A 112 2.91 13.96 -9.06
N LEU A 113 4.24 13.79 -8.94
CA LEU A 113 5.08 14.61 -8.08
C LEU A 113 5.19 16.07 -8.53
N GLN A 114 4.96 16.36 -9.81
CA GLN A 114 5.01 17.70 -10.39
C GLN A 114 3.65 18.42 -10.35
N ILE A 115 2.60 17.82 -9.79
CA ILE A 115 1.25 18.38 -9.75
C ILE A 115 0.91 18.74 -8.30
N PRO A 116 1.14 19.98 -7.85
CA PRO A 116 0.87 20.39 -6.47
C PRO A 116 -0.59 20.21 -6.05
N GLN A 117 -1.52 20.43 -6.98
CA GLN A 117 -2.97 20.32 -6.77
C GLN A 117 -3.38 18.92 -6.29
N LEU A 118 -2.70 17.87 -6.75
CA LEU A 118 -2.98 16.51 -6.32
C LEU A 118 -2.85 16.42 -4.79
N TRP A 119 -1.80 17.03 -4.23
CA TRP A 119 -1.41 16.95 -2.81
C TRP A 119 -2.17 17.94 -1.88
N THR A 120 -3.21 18.62 -2.38
CA THR A 120 -3.93 19.65 -1.62
C THR A 120 -5.00 19.09 -0.68
N ARG A 121 -5.49 17.88 -0.96
CA ARG A 121 -6.52 17.20 -0.16
C ARG A 121 -5.85 16.52 1.02
N ILE A 122 -6.04 17.09 2.21
CA ILE A 122 -5.40 16.63 3.43
C ILE A 122 -6.47 16.06 4.35
N CYS A 123 -6.30 14.81 4.77
CA CYS A 123 -7.21 14.14 5.69
C CYS A 123 -6.56 13.86 7.04
N SER A 124 -7.33 13.95 8.13
CA SER A 124 -6.86 13.67 9.49
C SER A 124 -6.45 12.21 9.73
N ILE A 125 -6.95 11.28 8.90
CA ILE A 125 -6.60 9.85 8.90
C ILE A 125 -5.19 9.56 8.34
N TYR A 126 -4.53 10.55 7.74
CA TYR A 126 -3.23 10.33 7.11
C TYR A 126 -2.13 10.09 8.15
N PRO A 127 -1.21 9.15 7.90
CA PRO A 127 0.01 9.04 8.70
C PRO A 127 0.78 10.36 8.71
N ALA A 128 1.32 10.75 9.87
CA ALA A 128 1.95 12.06 10.06
C ALA A 128 3.07 12.38 9.05
N LYS A 129 3.84 11.37 8.62
CA LYS A 129 4.90 11.51 7.58
C LYS A 129 4.33 11.77 6.19
N PHE A 130 3.19 11.15 5.87
CA PHE A 130 2.52 11.37 4.59
C PHE A 130 1.90 12.77 4.56
N LEU A 131 1.32 13.21 5.68
CA LEU A 131 0.83 14.58 5.86
C LEU A 131 1.93 15.63 5.57
N ASP A 132 3.14 15.45 6.12
CA ASP A 132 4.29 16.34 5.79
C ASP A 132 4.56 16.38 4.29
N THR A 133 4.54 15.21 3.67
CA THR A 133 4.79 15.06 2.24
C THR A 133 3.76 15.82 1.42
N CYS A 134 2.47 15.73 1.78
CA CYS A 134 1.40 16.47 1.12
C CYS A 134 1.56 17.99 1.33
N LEU A 135 1.87 18.43 2.55
CA LEU A 135 2.08 19.86 2.85
C LEU A 135 3.24 20.47 2.07
N VAL A 136 4.34 19.74 1.93
CA VAL A 136 5.50 20.17 1.14
C VAL A 136 5.16 20.18 -0.36
N ARG A 137 4.58 19.09 -0.88
CA ARG A 137 4.32 18.95 -2.33
C ARG A 137 3.20 19.84 -2.85
N SER A 138 2.22 20.17 -2.02
CA SER A 138 1.16 21.12 -2.38
C SER A 138 1.68 22.55 -2.58
N GLY A 139 2.88 22.87 -2.06
CA GLY A 139 3.56 24.15 -2.31
C GLY A 139 2.75 25.35 -1.81
N ARG A 140 2.25 26.16 -2.74
CA ARG A 140 1.37 27.32 -2.45
C ARG A 140 -0.08 27.08 -2.87
N SER A 141 -0.40 25.86 -3.30
CA SER A 141 -1.75 25.55 -3.77
C SER A 141 -2.75 25.60 -2.61
N PRO A 142 -3.99 26.03 -2.88
CA PRO A 142 -5.03 26.09 -1.85
C PRO A 142 -5.31 24.69 -1.27
N LEU A 143 -5.36 24.58 0.04
CA LEU A 143 -5.54 23.32 0.76
C LEU A 143 -7.02 23.03 1.04
N ILE A 144 -7.39 21.76 0.89
CA ILE A 144 -8.71 21.24 1.27
C ILE A 144 -8.48 20.32 2.47
N ILE A 145 -8.89 20.77 3.65
CA ILE A 145 -8.71 20.06 4.91
C ILE A 145 -9.98 19.28 5.22
N LYS A 146 -9.85 17.97 5.39
CA LYS A 146 -10.91 17.08 5.88
C LYS A 146 -10.49 16.49 7.22
N SER A 147 -11.36 16.58 8.21
CA SER A 147 -11.17 15.93 9.49
C SER A 147 -12.29 14.94 9.70
N ASP A 148 -11.94 13.68 9.92
CA ASP A 148 -12.85 12.68 10.46
C ASP A 148 -12.64 12.61 11.97
N VAL A 149 -13.62 13.06 12.74
CA VAL A 149 -13.54 13.11 14.21
C VAL A 149 -13.59 11.70 14.81
N ALA A 150 -14.21 10.74 14.14
CA ALA A 150 -14.45 9.39 14.65
C ALA A 150 -13.29 8.42 14.38
N ALA A 151 -12.46 8.68 13.36
CA ALA A 151 -11.38 7.78 12.92
C ALA A 151 -10.06 7.91 13.71
N HIS A 152 -10.04 8.65 14.82
CA HIS A 152 -8.82 9.01 15.54
C HIS A 152 -8.37 7.95 16.56
N GLU A 153 -7.84 6.81 16.08
CA GLU A 153 -7.24 5.79 16.97
C GLU A 153 -5.73 5.99 17.22
N SER A 154 -5.00 6.72 16.36
CA SER A 154 -3.52 6.78 16.41
C SER A 154 -2.87 8.17 16.34
N TYR A 155 -3.55 9.19 15.83
CA TYR A 155 -3.02 10.56 15.72
C TYR A 155 -4.06 11.53 16.24
N SER A 156 -3.76 12.34 17.26
CA SER A 156 -4.79 13.20 17.86
C SER A 156 -5.18 14.33 16.90
N LEU A 157 -6.48 14.64 16.83
CA LEU A 157 -6.99 15.77 16.06
C LEU A 157 -6.25 17.07 16.41
N SER A 158 -5.89 17.27 17.67
CA SER A 158 -5.12 18.44 18.11
C SER A 158 -3.74 18.54 17.45
N GLN A 159 -3.03 17.42 17.27
CA GLN A 159 -1.74 17.42 16.56
C GLN A 159 -1.92 17.68 15.07
N PHE A 160 -2.95 17.08 14.46
CA PHE A 160 -3.31 17.34 13.07
C PHE A 160 -3.58 18.83 12.84
N ILE A 161 -4.50 19.40 13.61
CA ILE A 161 -4.87 20.81 13.51
C ILE A 161 -3.67 21.71 13.75
N LYS A 162 -2.86 21.45 14.79
CA LYS A 162 -1.63 22.21 15.05
C LYS A 162 -0.67 22.20 13.86
N LYS A 163 -0.60 21.09 13.13
CA LYS A 163 0.30 20.92 11.99
C LYS A 163 -0.22 21.65 10.76
N VAL A 164 -1.48 21.46 10.41
CA VAL A 164 -2.09 22.13 9.25
C VAL A 164 -2.32 23.62 9.51
N SER A 165 -2.47 24.05 10.76
CA SER A 165 -2.76 25.45 11.10
C SER A 165 -1.63 26.41 10.73
N SER A 166 -0.38 25.91 10.72
CA SER A 166 0.79 26.65 10.22
C SER A 166 0.65 27.11 8.76
N GLN A 167 -0.28 26.51 8.00
CA GLN A 167 -0.55 26.80 6.60
C GLN A 167 -1.95 27.39 6.38
N MET A 168 -2.61 27.93 7.42
CA MET A 168 -3.98 28.45 7.34
C MET A 168 -4.21 29.51 6.28
N TRP A 169 -3.19 30.33 5.98
CA TRP A 169 -3.27 31.39 4.98
C TRP A 169 -3.62 30.89 3.56
N ARG A 170 -3.41 29.60 3.28
CA ARG A 170 -3.75 28.96 2.00
C ARG A 170 -4.86 27.91 2.13
N TRP A 171 -5.65 27.92 3.19
CA TRP A 171 -6.80 27.02 3.28
C TRP A 171 -7.92 27.53 2.36
N HIS A 172 -8.46 26.64 1.55
CA HIS A 172 -9.62 26.91 0.70
C HIS A 172 -10.90 26.42 1.35
N THR A 173 -10.87 25.21 1.90
CA THR A 173 -12.03 24.57 2.52
C THR A 173 -11.56 23.75 3.71
N CYS A 174 -12.32 23.80 4.80
CA CYS A 174 -12.13 22.94 5.97
C CYS A 174 -13.46 22.30 6.32
N THR A 175 -13.53 20.97 6.27
CA THR A 175 -14.73 20.21 6.66
C THR A 175 -14.41 19.33 7.85
N LEU A 176 -15.16 19.52 8.93
CA LEU A 176 -15.17 18.65 10.09
C LEU A 176 -16.34 17.69 9.92
N GLN A 177 -16.06 16.41 9.73
CA GLN A 177 -17.08 15.38 9.59
C GLN A 177 -17.08 14.53 10.85
N ASP A 178 -18.23 14.50 11.52
CA ASP A 178 -18.50 13.53 12.56
C ASP A 178 -19.13 12.30 11.91
N MET A 179 -18.30 11.31 11.57
CA MET A 179 -18.76 10.04 11.01
C MET A 179 -19.36 9.11 12.10
N GLY A 180 -19.48 9.59 13.34
CA GLY A 180 -20.09 8.87 14.47
C GLY A 180 -21.61 8.69 14.35
N ALA A 181 -22.28 9.42 13.47
CA ALA A 181 -23.69 9.21 13.16
C ALA A 181 -23.85 8.51 11.80
N LYS A 182 -23.53 7.21 11.73
CA LYS A 182 -24.33 6.31 10.89
C LYS A 182 -25.73 6.29 11.50
N SER A 183 -26.52 7.32 11.22
CA SER A 183 -27.96 7.31 11.39
C SER A 183 -28.49 6.26 10.41
N SER A 184 -28.49 5.00 10.83
CA SER A 184 -29.48 4.04 10.37
C SER A 184 -30.83 4.43 10.97
N ALA A 185 -31.32 5.64 10.63
CA ALA A 185 -32.72 5.95 10.71
C ALA A 185 -33.40 5.22 9.55
N ASN A 186 -33.53 3.90 9.67
CA ASN A 186 -34.62 3.17 9.04
C ASN A 186 -35.90 3.52 9.80
N TRP A 187 -36.36 4.74 9.62
CA TRP A 187 -37.73 5.12 9.93
C TRP A 187 -38.35 5.51 8.59
N LEU A 188 -38.93 4.52 7.90
CA LEU A 188 -40.15 4.64 7.08
C LEU A 188 -40.42 3.32 6.33
N SER A 189 -41.49 2.65 6.78
CA SER A 189 -42.53 2.01 5.95
C SER A 189 -42.32 0.59 5.42
N ALA A 190 -42.88 -0.40 6.11
CA ALA A 190 -44.13 -1.07 5.73
C ALA A 190 -44.61 -2.01 6.85
#